data_AF-A0A2G9LWK8-F1
#
_entry.id   AF-A0A2G9LWK8-F1
#
_cell.length_a   1.000
_cell.length_b   1.000
_cell.length_c   1.000
_cell.angle_alpha   90.00
_cell.angle_beta   90.00
_cell.angle_gamma   90.00
#
_symmetry.space_group_name_H-M   'P 1'
#
loop_
_entity.id
_entity.type
_entity.pdbx_description
1 polymer ?
#
loop_
_entity_poly.entity_id
_entity_poly.type
_entity_poly.pdbx_seq_one_letter_code
_entity_poly.pdbx_strand_id
1 'polypeptide(L)'
;EKKFTISAEGDLSDATVEIPASEQTKITMESDKPLKSKYSLEYLKKMAGGSKLADEVTISFNKDYPLRLDYLSLNKLQLSFILAPRVEHD
;
A
#
# COMPACT_ATOMS: atom_id res chain seq x y z
N GLU A 1 -7.94 -11.83 -13.15
CA GLU A 1 -7.33 -10.48 -13.26
C GLU A 1 -6.61 -10.15 -11.96
N LYS A 2 -5.52 -9.38 -12.02
CA LYS A 2 -4.81 -8.94 -10.81
C LYS A 2 -5.54 -7.74 -10.21
N LYS A 3 -5.74 -7.74 -8.89
CA LYS A 3 -6.34 -6.64 -8.13
C LYS A 3 -5.55 -6.36 -6.87
N PHE A 4 -5.57 -5.10 -6.44
CA PHE A 4 -5.04 -4.67 -5.16
C PHE A 4 -6.22 -4.38 -4.24
N THR A 5 -6.22 -5.00 -3.06
CA THR A 5 -7.33 -4.89 -2.10
C THR A 5 -6.82 -4.27 -0.81
N ILE A 6 -7.52 -3.24 -0.34
CA ILE A 6 -7.31 -2.62 0.97
C ILE A 6 -8.53 -2.93 1.83
N SER A 7 -8.32 -3.57 2.97
CA SER A 7 -9.38 -3.91 3.93
C SER A 7 -9.05 -3.35 5.30
N ALA A 8 -10.07 -2.83 5.99
CA ALA A 8 -10.02 -2.43 7.38
C ALA A 8 -11.20 -3.06 8.13
N GLU A 9 -10.91 -3.64 9.28
CA GLU A 9 -11.90 -4.23 10.18
C GLU A 9 -12.00 -3.36 11.45
N GLY A 10 -13.22 -3.14 11.95
CA GLY A 10 -13.46 -2.34 13.14
C GLY A 10 -14.68 -2.81 13.90
N ASP A 11 -14.80 -2.41 15.17
CA ASP A 11 -15.81 -2.96 16.10
C ASP A 11 -17.27 -2.80 15.62
N LEU A 12 -17.55 -1.77 14.83
CA LEU A 12 -18.90 -1.44 14.34
C LEU A 12 -19.11 -1.76 12.87
N SER A 13 -18.05 -1.72 12.06
CA SER A 13 -18.15 -1.87 10.61
C SER A 13 -16.79 -2.10 9.97
N ASP A 14 -16.80 -2.86 8.88
CA ASP A 14 -15.64 -3.10 8.04
C ASP A 14 -15.73 -2.30 6.74
N ALA A 15 -14.56 -2.02 6.14
CA ALA A 15 -14.46 -1.35 4.86
C ALA A 15 -13.49 -2.12 3.95
N THR A 16 -13.88 -2.34 2.70
CA THR A 16 -13.03 -2.95 1.68
C THR A 16 -13.07 -2.12 0.40
N VAL A 17 -11.90 -1.83 -0.15
CA VAL A 17 -11.72 -1.18 -1.44
C VAL A 17 -10.93 -2.11 -2.34
N GLU A 18 -11.45 -2.36 -3.54
CA GLU A 18 -10.79 -3.14 -4.57
C GLU A 18 -10.37 -2.24 -5.72
N ILE A 19 -9.10 -2.32 -6.11
CA ILE A 19 -8.52 -1.56 -7.21
C ILE A 19 -8.06 -2.58 -8.26
N PRO A 20 -8.82 -2.74 -9.37
CA PRO A 20 -8.40 -3.61 -10.47
C PRO A 20 -7.24 -2.98 -11.25
N ALA A 21 -6.46 -3.81 -11.94
CA ALA A 21 -5.48 -3.33 -12.90
C ALA A 21 -6.18 -2.55 -14.03
N SER A 22 -5.60 -1.42 -14.43
CA SER A 22 -6.15 -0.52 -15.46
C SER A 22 -5.02 0.25 -16.16
N GLU A 23 -5.35 1.13 -17.10
CA GLU A 23 -4.37 2.02 -17.73
C GLU A 23 -3.65 2.94 -16.72
N GLN A 24 -4.32 3.30 -15.62
CA GLN A 24 -3.78 4.15 -14.55
C GLN A 24 -3.28 3.34 -13.34
N THR A 25 -3.38 2.01 -13.37
CA THR A 25 -3.00 1.17 -12.23
C THR A 25 -2.29 -0.09 -12.70
N LYS A 26 -0.96 -0.05 -12.63
CA LYS A 26 -0.10 -1.19 -12.92
C LYS A 26 0.08 -2.06 -11.66
N ILE A 27 -0.29 -3.34 -11.75
CA ILE A 27 -0.14 -4.30 -10.65
C ILE A 27 0.79 -5.43 -11.08
N THR A 28 1.93 -5.54 -10.39
CA THR A 28 2.93 -6.60 -10.61
C THR A 28 3.04 -7.48 -9.37
N MET A 29 3.10 -8.80 -9.57
CA MET A 29 3.26 -9.78 -8.51
C MET A 29 4.17 -10.88 -9.03
N GLU A 30 5.16 -11.27 -8.22
CA GLU A 30 6.12 -12.34 -8.53
C GLU A 30 5.61 -13.74 -8.13
N SER A 31 4.53 -13.79 -7.33
CA SER A 31 3.92 -15.02 -6.83
C SER A 31 2.51 -15.19 -7.40
N ASP A 32 2.14 -16.44 -7.67
CA ASP A 32 0.77 -16.82 -8.04
C ASP A 32 -0.17 -16.86 -6.82
N LYS A 33 0.37 -16.81 -5.60
CA LYS A 33 -0.40 -16.77 -4.35
C LYS A 33 -0.69 -15.32 -3.93
N PRO A 34 -1.87 -15.06 -3.32
CA PRO A 34 -2.18 -13.74 -2.79
C PRO A 34 -1.20 -13.36 -1.68
N LEU A 35 -0.67 -12.14 -1.76
CA LEU A 35 0.18 -11.54 -0.73
C LEU A 35 -0.69 -10.64 0.16
N LYS A 36 -0.56 -10.82 1.48
CA LYS A 36 -1.30 -10.06 2.49
C LYS A 36 -0.36 -9.67 3.63
N SER A 37 -0.44 -8.42 4.05
CA SER A 37 0.28 -7.86 5.20
C SER A 37 -0.62 -6.84 5.90
N LYS A 38 -0.51 -6.70 7.23
CA LYS A 38 -1.30 -5.76 8.04
C LYS A 38 -0.42 -4.61 8.53
N TYR A 39 -0.99 -3.41 8.63
CA TYR A 39 -0.26 -2.19 9.00
C TYR A 39 -1.10 -1.29 9.90
N SER A 40 -0.44 -0.44 10.70
CA SER A 40 -1.15 0.54 11.52
C SER A 40 -1.82 1.61 10.65
N LEU A 41 -3.14 1.79 10.78
CA LEU A 41 -3.88 2.81 10.04
C LEU A 41 -3.37 4.23 10.33
N GLU A 42 -2.93 4.49 11.56
CA GLU A 42 -2.37 5.80 11.95
C GLU A 42 -1.14 6.18 11.11
N TYR A 43 -0.22 5.24 10.89
CA TYR A 43 0.97 5.47 10.09
C TYR A 43 0.62 5.59 8.60
N LEU A 44 -0.25 4.71 8.09
CA LEU A 44 -0.73 4.79 6.70
C LEU A 44 -1.35 6.16 6.40
N LYS A 45 -2.17 6.69 7.32
CA LYS A 45 -2.79 8.02 7.18
C LYS A 45 -1.75 9.15 7.09
N LYS A 46 -0.68 9.10 7.91
CA LYS A 46 0.41 10.09 7.86
C LYS A 46 1.18 9.98 6.53
N MET A 47 1.51 8.76 6.10
CA MET A 47 2.25 8.50 4.86
C MET A 47 1.46 8.85 3.60
N ALA A 48 0.13 8.66 3.61
CA ALA A 48 -0.76 9.05 2.52
C ALA A 48 -0.74 10.57 2.24
N GLY A 49 -0.32 11.38 3.22
CA GLY A 49 -0.10 12.82 3.02
C GLY A 49 0.97 13.15 1.98
N GLY A 50 1.86 12.21 1.65
CA GLY A 50 2.86 12.34 0.58
C GLY A 50 2.25 12.52 -0.82
N SER A 51 0.99 12.14 -1.02
CA SER A 51 0.24 12.35 -2.27
C SER A 51 0.14 13.81 -2.72
N LYS A 52 0.38 14.77 -1.81
CA LYS A 52 0.43 16.20 -2.16
C LYS A 52 1.68 16.59 -2.96
N LEU A 53 2.68 15.71 -3.02
CA LEU A 53 3.99 15.99 -3.59
C LEU A 53 4.23 15.31 -4.95
N ALA A 54 3.44 14.28 -5.28
CA ALA A 54 3.58 13.49 -6.50
C ALA A 54 2.22 13.00 -7.00
N ASP A 55 2.06 12.92 -8.31
CA ASP A 55 0.82 12.45 -8.97
C ASP A 55 0.66 10.93 -8.87
N GLU A 56 1.76 10.21 -8.70
CA GLU A 56 1.80 8.75 -8.61
C GLU A 56 2.47 8.29 -7.31
N VAL A 57 2.03 7.13 -6.82
CA VAL A 57 2.66 6.42 -5.71
C VAL A 57 3.02 5.01 -6.13
N THR A 58 4.25 4.59 -5.86
CA THR A 58 4.64 3.19 -5.98
C THR A 58 4.49 2.51 -4.63
N ILE A 59 3.71 1.44 -4.59
CA ILE A 59 3.44 0.64 -3.39
C ILE A 59 4.15 -0.70 -3.54
N SER A 60 5.12 -0.99 -2.67
CA SER A 60 5.84 -2.27 -2.66
C SER A 60 5.72 -2.91 -1.29
N PHE A 61 5.23 -4.14 -1.21
CA PHE A 61 5.13 -4.89 0.03
C PHE A 61 5.22 -6.38 -0.23
N ASN A 62 5.56 -7.15 0.80
CA ASN A 62 5.55 -8.60 0.78
C ASN A 62 5.20 -9.10 2.20
N LYS A 63 5.00 -10.40 2.38
CA LYS A 63 4.63 -11.01 3.66
C LYS A 63 5.65 -10.72 4.76
N ASP A 64 6.94 -10.86 4.42
CA ASP A 64 8.06 -10.76 5.37
C ASP A 64 8.90 -9.47 5.19
N TYR A 65 8.40 -8.52 4.40
CA TYR A 65 9.10 -7.27 4.12
C TYR A 65 8.23 -6.05 4.47
N PRO A 66 8.86 -4.93 4.87
CA PRO A 66 8.13 -3.70 5.12
C PRO A 66 7.40 -3.22 3.88
N LEU A 67 6.29 -2.52 4.11
CA LEU A 67 5.68 -1.68 3.09
C LEU A 67 6.63 -0.52 2.76
N ARG A 68 6.88 -0.31 1.48
CA ARG A 68 7.52 0.89 0.95
C ARG A 68 6.53 1.68 0.10
N LEU A 69 6.44 2.97 0.38
CA LEU A 69 5.66 3.93 -0.41
C LEU A 69 6.63 4.96 -0.98
N ASP A 70 6.67 5.08 -2.31
CA ASP A 70 7.50 6.07 -3.01
C ASP A 70 6.62 7.09 -3.73
N TYR A 71 6.79 8.35 -3.37
CA TYR A 71 6.21 9.51 -4.05
C TYR A 71 7.33 10.21 -4.81
N LEU A 72 7.28 10.15 -6.14
CA LEU A 72 8.30 10.73 -7.01
C LEU A 72 7.73 11.90 -7.81
N SER A 73 8.34 13.06 -7.65
CA SER A 73 8.09 14.23 -8.50
C SER A 73 9.32 14.45 -9.37
N LEU A 74 9.18 14.17 -10.67
CA LEU A 74 10.30 14.20 -11.63
C LEU A 74 11.06 15.53 -11.55
N ASN A 75 12.39 15.43 -11.41
CA ASN A 75 13.32 16.57 -11.30
C ASN A 75 13.06 17.53 -10.12
N LYS A 76 12.27 17.11 -9.13
CA LYS A 76 11.93 17.94 -7.96
C LYS A 76 12.31 17.25 -6.65
N LEU A 77 11.68 16.12 -6.35
CA LEU A 77 11.90 15.41 -5.08
C LEU A 77 11.50 13.94 -5.18
N GLN A 78 12.07 13.14 -4.27
CA GLN A 78 11.61 11.79 -3.96
C GLN A 78 11.39 11.69 -2.46
N LEU A 79 10.20 11.21 -2.06
CA LEU A 79 9.86 10.91 -0.67
C LEU A 79 9.52 9.43 -0.55
N SER A 80 10.28 8.73 0.29
CA SER A 80 10.12 7.29 0.52
C SER A 80 9.76 7.03 1.99
N PHE A 81 8.70 6.27 2.23
CA PHE A 81 8.34 5.77 3.55
C PHE A 81 8.58 4.27 3.64
N ILE A 82 9.00 3.79 4.81
CA ILE A 82 9.13 2.38 5.13
C ILE A 82 8.31 2.10 6.38
N LEU A 83 7.42 1.11 6.32
CA LEU A 83 6.56 0.71 7.42
C LEU A 83 6.63 -0.80 7.63
N ALA A 84 7.11 -1.23 8.79
CA ALA A 84 7.12 -2.64 9.15
C ALA A 84 5.67 -3.17 9.26
N PRO A 85 5.40 -4.40 8.78
CA PRO A 85 4.10 -5.03 8.98
C PRO A 85 3.87 -5.26 10.48
N ARG A 86 2.60 -5.22 10.89
CA ARG A 86 2.17 -5.73 12.18
C ARG A 86 2.23 -7.26 12.11
N VAL A 87 2.90 -7.88 13.05
CA VAL A 87 2.91 -9.34 13.21
C VAL A 87 1.58 -9.72 13.86
N GLU A 88 0.82 -10.63 13.23
CA GLU A 88 -0.24 -11.33 13.95
C GLU A 88 0.46 -12.27 14.94
N HIS A 89 0.30 -12.01 16.23
CA HIS A 89 0.43 -13.07 17.22
C HIS A 89 -0.89 -13.81 17.17
N ASP A 90 -0.93 -14.94 16.44
CA ASP A 90 -1.96 -15.95 16.66
C ASP A 90 -1.91 -16.44 18.13
#